data_AF-A0A937C362-F1
#
_entry.id   AF-A0A937C362-F1
#
_cell.length_a   1.000
_cell.length_b   1.000
_cell.length_c   1.000
_cell.angle_alpha   90.00
_cell.angle_beta   90.00
_cell.angle_gamma   90.00
#
_symmetry.space_group_name_H-M   'P 1'
#
loop_
_entity.id
_entity.type
_entity.pdbx_description
1 polymer ?
#
loop_
_entity_poly.entity_id
_entity_poly.type
_entity_poly.pdbx_seq_one_letter_code
_entity_poly.pdbx_strand_id
1 'polypeptide(L)'
;MMKKPQKTILFTCLLLLFALNICAQKNHFIYIQAESKQPFYVKLGDHLFGSSDAGYLIIPRLTEGTYDLSISFPMNEWPQQNVTCIIKEADAGYLLKNFVDRGWGLANLQTMQVTMAKKEAVSNVDFSYEMATDSFSLVLASVVNDPGILKRQKNLKDTQSVAANENKPAGQPLVGEEVKAGFADGKKEPALMVKSAIVKLKQESIPGGLNISFLDVSNKADTVLIFIPVANVAVDEVKKTKPGQLKTELKRDTLQPRDSRFLDIELPNPNLGTDTVILLTDTMAVKEKKPASQNTRCAKTATDKDFLSLRKQMAAALKESDMINVALKKFRSMCFSTEQIKDLSSLFLSDEGKYKLYVAAYPFVSDLPEFNSLESQLKDEYYIVRFKAMVHQ
;
A
#
# COMPACT_ATOMS: atom_id res chain seq x y z
N MET A 1 -15.33 74.84 -34.18
CA MET A 1 -15.67 73.40 -34.26
C MET A 1 -15.52 72.76 -32.88
N MET A 2 -16.58 72.78 -32.06
CA MET A 2 -16.59 72.09 -30.76
C MET A 2 -16.89 70.60 -31.00
N LYS A 3 -15.87 69.75 -30.94
CA LYS A 3 -16.07 68.28 -30.97
C LYS A 3 -16.75 67.88 -29.66
N LYS A 4 -17.99 67.35 -29.76
CA LYS A 4 -18.81 66.89 -28.63
C LYS A 4 -18.02 65.90 -27.74
N PRO A 5 -17.80 66.18 -26.45
CA PRO A 5 -17.12 65.27 -25.51
C PRO A 5 -17.97 64.06 -25.12
N GLN A 6 -19.24 64.01 -25.53
CA GLN A 6 -20.20 62.97 -25.19
C GLN A 6 -19.74 61.55 -25.58
N LYS A 7 -19.07 61.40 -26.72
CA LYS A 7 -18.58 60.09 -27.18
C LYS A 7 -17.40 59.60 -26.34
N THR A 8 -16.52 60.51 -25.91
CA THR A 8 -15.37 60.20 -25.08
C THR A 8 -15.80 59.80 -23.67
N ILE A 9 -16.76 60.53 -23.09
CA ILE A 9 -17.33 60.23 -21.76
C ILE A 9 -18.06 58.88 -21.77
N LEU A 10 -18.86 58.60 -22.81
CA LEU A 10 -19.55 57.33 -22.95
C LEU A 10 -18.57 56.15 -23.10
N PHE A 11 -17.49 56.35 -23.85
CA PHE A 11 -16.46 55.33 -24.03
C PHE A 11 -15.68 55.07 -22.72
N THR A 12 -15.35 56.11 -21.95
CA THR A 12 -14.71 55.96 -20.64
C THR A 12 -15.64 55.30 -19.61
N CYS A 13 -16.94 55.61 -19.60
CA CYS A 13 -17.91 54.94 -18.72
C CYS A 13 -18.09 53.47 -19.11
N LEU A 14 -18.10 53.14 -20.40
CA LEU A 14 -18.19 51.76 -20.87
C LEU A 14 -16.92 50.95 -20.53
N LEU A 15 -15.74 51.57 -20.61
CA LEU A 15 -14.48 50.96 -20.20
C LEU A 15 -14.40 50.74 -18.69
N LEU A 16 -14.95 51.67 -17.89
CA LEU A 16 -15.04 51.55 -16.43
C LEU A 16 -16.04 50.47 -15.99
N LEU A 17 -17.16 50.30 -16.71
CA LEU A 17 -18.14 49.22 -16.50
C LEU A 17 -17.57 47.83 -16.83
N PHE A 18 -16.68 47.72 -17.81
CA PHE A 18 -15.97 46.48 -18.13
C PHE A 18 -14.89 46.12 -17.09
N ALA A 19 -14.27 47.11 -16.46
CA ALA A 19 -13.22 46.90 -15.45
C ALA A 19 -13.74 46.37 -14.10
N LEU A 20 -15.04 46.49 -13.81
CA LEU A 20 -15.64 46.05 -12.53
C LEU A 20 -15.99 44.56 -12.47
N ASN A 21 -15.80 43.80 -13.56
CA ASN A 21 -16.16 42.38 -13.63
C ASN A 21 -14.95 41.41 -13.55
N ILE A 22 -13.79 41.87 -13.06
CA ILE A 22 -12.64 40.99 -12.84
C ILE A 22 -12.85 40.24 -11.52
N CYS A 23 -13.68 39.20 -11.54
CA CYS A 23 -13.60 38.14 -10.53
C CYS A 23 -12.32 37.35 -10.82
N ALA A 24 -11.23 37.67 -10.12
CA ALA A 24 -10.05 36.83 -10.12
C ALA A 24 -10.46 35.47 -9.54
N GLN A 25 -10.50 34.43 -10.37
CA GLN A 25 -10.70 33.05 -9.91
C GLN A 25 -9.48 32.69 -9.05
N LYS A 26 -9.66 32.71 -7.73
CA LYS A 26 -8.62 32.26 -6.80
C LYS A 26 -8.54 30.74 -6.91
N ASN A 27 -7.38 30.26 -7.34
CA ASN A 27 -7.10 28.84 -7.35
C ASN A 27 -6.70 28.41 -5.93
N HIS A 28 -7.31 27.34 -5.47
CA HIS A 28 -7.02 26.69 -4.21
C HIS A 28 -6.26 25.39 -4.44
N PHE A 29 -5.68 24.87 -3.36
CA PHE A 29 -5.16 23.52 -3.33
C PHE A 29 -5.67 22.74 -2.12
N ILE A 30 -5.71 21.42 -2.27
CA ILE A 30 -5.87 20.50 -1.15
C ILE A 30 -4.51 19.89 -0.85
N TYR A 31 -4.06 20.01 0.40
CA TYR A 31 -2.91 19.29 0.93
C TYR A 31 -3.39 18.11 1.78
N ILE A 32 -2.82 16.92 1.54
CA ILE A 32 -3.12 15.71 2.31
C ILE A 32 -1.81 15.11 2.80
N GLN A 33 -1.74 14.86 4.10
CA GLN A 33 -0.62 14.17 4.75
C GLN A 33 -1.12 12.86 5.37
N ALA A 34 -0.46 11.73 5.10
CA ALA A 34 -0.74 10.47 5.79
C ALA A 34 -0.06 10.43 7.15
N GLU A 35 -0.83 10.14 8.22
CA GLU A 35 -0.27 9.97 9.57
C GLU A 35 0.72 8.80 9.63
N SER A 36 0.45 7.73 8.89
CA SER A 36 1.32 6.55 8.82
C SER A 36 2.58 6.76 7.95
N LYS A 37 2.74 7.94 7.32
CA LYS A 37 3.85 8.26 6.40
C LYS A 37 3.99 7.26 5.24
N GLN A 38 2.88 6.65 4.82
CA GLN A 38 2.83 5.69 3.71
C GLN A 38 2.33 6.37 2.42
N PRO A 39 2.74 5.89 1.24
CA PRO A 39 2.22 6.40 -0.02
C PRO A 39 0.75 6.01 -0.23
N PHE A 40 0.02 6.87 -0.94
CA PHE A 40 -1.37 6.67 -1.31
C PHE A 40 -1.66 7.39 -2.63
N TYR A 41 -2.76 7.02 -3.26
CA TYR A 41 -3.25 7.66 -4.48
C TYR A 41 -4.62 8.28 -4.20
N VAL A 42 -4.89 9.42 -4.83
CA VAL A 42 -6.20 10.07 -4.77
C VAL A 42 -6.72 10.25 -6.18
N LYS A 43 -7.88 9.65 -6.44
CA LYS A 43 -8.64 9.91 -7.66
C LYS A 43 -9.64 11.03 -7.39
N LEU A 44 -9.62 12.05 -8.24
CA LEU A 44 -10.57 13.15 -8.27
C LEU A 44 -11.10 13.31 -9.71
N GLY A 45 -12.35 12.92 -9.93
CA GLY A 45 -12.90 12.80 -11.29
C GLY A 45 -12.11 11.78 -12.11
N ASP A 46 -11.59 12.22 -13.25
CA ASP A 46 -10.75 11.39 -14.14
C ASP A 46 -9.25 11.50 -13.87
N HIS A 47 -8.84 12.34 -12.91
CA HIS A 47 -7.44 12.55 -12.58
C HIS A 47 -7.02 11.68 -11.40
N LEU A 48 -5.87 11.02 -11.54
CA LEU A 48 -5.23 10.24 -10.49
C LEU A 48 -3.96 10.98 -10.04
N PHE A 49 -3.88 11.27 -8.74
CA PHE A 49 -2.74 11.92 -8.11
C PHE A 49 -2.04 10.93 -7.18
N GLY A 50 -0.72 10.81 -7.30
CA GLY A 50 0.11 10.01 -6.38
C GLY A 50 0.75 10.88 -5.32
N SER A 51 0.75 10.42 -4.06
CA SER A 51 1.54 11.05 -3.01
C SER A 51 3.03 10.75 -3.16
N SER A 52 3.88 11.47 -2.43
CA SER A 52 5.26 11.07 -2.18
C SER A 52 5.34 9.76 -1.38
N ASP A 53 6.52 9.14 -1.33
CA ASP A 53 6.80 7.96 -0.50
C ASP A 53 6.54 8.21 1.00
N ALA A 54 6.79 9.45 1.46
CA ALA A 54 6.52 9.85 2.83
C ALA A 54 5.05 10.24 3.13
N GLY A 55 4.14 10.04 2.16
CA GLY A 55 2.70 10.27 2.34
C GLY A 55 2.26 11.73 2.26
N TYR A 56 2.83 12.54 1.37
CA TYR A 56 2.40 13.92 1.11
C TYR A 56 1.80 14.06 -0.28
N LEU A 57 0.66 14.74 -0.39
CA LEU A 57 0.02 15.04 -1.68
C LEU A 57 -0.51 16.47 -1.71
N ILE A 58 -0.32 17.16 -2.84
CA ILE A 58 -0.94 18.44 -3.15
C ILE A 58 -1.77 18.28 -4.42
N ILE A 59 -3.06 18.61 -4.34
CA ILE A 59 -3.97 18.66 -5.48
C ILE A 59 -4.17 20.14 -5.83
N PRO A 60 -3.54 20.66 -6.89
CA PRO A 60 -3.56 22.08 -7.21
C PRO A 60 -4.75 22.46 -8.11
N ARG A 61 -4.96 23.77 -8.28
CA ARG A 61 -5.89 24.37 -9.27
C ARG A 61 -7.35 23.96 -9.06
N LEU A 62 -7.78 23.95 -7.80
CA LEU A 62 -9.16 23.73 -7.43
C LEU A 62 -9.89 25.07 -7.28
N THR A 63 -11.18 25.08 -7.56
CA THR A 63 -12.05 26.23 -7.29
C THR A 63 -12.77 26.00 -5.96
N GLU A 64 -13.51 27.00 -5.50
CA GLU A 64 -14.43 26.78 -4.37
C GLU A 64 -15.48 25.73 -4.76
N GLY A 65 -15.79 24.80 -3.85
CA GLY A 65 -16.71 23.71 -4.13
C GLY A 65 -16.54 22.49 -3.23
N THR A 66 -17.37 21.49 -3.50
CA THR A 66 -17.36 20.19 -2.83
C THR A 66 -16.69 19.16 -3.72
N TYR A 67 -15.72 18.43 -3.18
CA TYR A 67 -14.90 17.48 -3.91
C TYR A 67 -15.02 16.09 -3.27
N ASP A 68 -15.46 15.11 -4.05
CA ASP A 68 -15.41 13.70 -3.66
C ASP A 68 -14.05 13.10 -4.07
N LEU A 69 -13.28 12.68 -3.08
CA LEU A 69 -11.96 12.09 -3.23
C LEU A 69 -12.05 10.59 -3.00
N SER A 70 -11.50 9.81 -3.93
CA SER A 70 -11.34 8.37 -3.79
C SER A 70 -9.88 8.04 -3.48
N ILE A 71 -9.60 7.71 -2.22
CA ILE A 71 -8.27 7.42 -1.72
C ILE A 71 -8.01 5.92 -1.83
N SER A 72 -6.93 5.54 -2.50
CA SER A 72 -6.50 4.15 -2.63
C SER A 72 -5.06 3.99 -2.17
N PHE A 73 -4.69 2.76 -1.82
CA PHE A 73 -3.39 2.45 -1.25
C PHE A 73 -2.63 1.47 -2.16
N PRO A 74 -1.29 1.55 -2.23
CA PRO A 74 -0.48 0.61 -2.98
C PRO A 74 -0.83 -0.84 -2.62
N MET A 75 -0.72 -1.73 -3.61
CA MET A 75 -1.01 -3.17 -3.45
C MET A 75 -2.42 -3.48 -2.93
N ASN A 76 -3.34 -2.49 -3.00
CA ASN A 76 -4.70 -2.60 -2.47
C ASN A 76 -4.73 -3.03 -0.98
N GLU A 77 -3.75 -2.57 -0.18
CA GLU A 77 -3.61 -2.90 1.25
C GLU A 77 -4.85 -2.54 2.09
N TRP A 78 -5.60 -1.56 1.62
CA TRP A 78 -6.87 -1.14 2.18
C TRP A 78 -7.87 -0.94 1.03
N PRO A 79 -9.17 -1.21 1.26
CA PRO A 79 -10.22 -0.85 0.32
C PRO A 79 -10.14 0.63 -0.04
N GLN A 80 -10.61 0.99 -1.23
CA GLN A 80 -10.74 2.39 -1.62
C GLN A 80 -11.64 3.14 -0.62
N GLN A 81 -11.19 4.31 -0.18
CA GLN A 81 -11.86 5.15 0.81
C GLN A 81 -12.40 6.39 0.11
N ASN A 82 -13.72 6.58 0.11
CA ASN A 82 -14.34 7.74 -0.52
C ASN A 82 -14.62 8.81 0.55
N VAL A 83 -14.04 10.00 0.43
CA VAL A 83 -14.18 11.09 1.40
C VAL A 83 -14.59 12.37 0.68
N THR A 84 -15.51 13.14 1.27
CA THR A 84 -15.92 14.44 0.72
C THR A 84 -15.17 15.57 1.43
N CYS A 85 -14.58 16.47 0.65
CA CYS A 85 -13.91 17.67 1.13
C CYS A 85 -14.66 18.92 0.64
N ILE A 86 -14.62 20.01 1.41
CA ILE A 86 -15.24 21.28 1.02
C ILE A 86 -14.14 22.34 1.00
N ILE A 87 -14.00 23.03 -0.14
CA ILE A 87 -13.18 24.23 -0.30
C ILE A 87 -14.14 25.42 -0.34
N LYS A 88 -13.95 26.36 0.58
CA LYS A 88 -14.67 27.64 0.61
C LYS A 88 -13.71 28.73 0.14
N GLU A 89 -13.23 29.58 1.05
CA GLU A 89 -12.46 30.78 0.71
C GLU A 89 -10.93 30.60 0.79
N ALA A 90 -10.45 29.45 1.28
CA ALA A 90 -9.04 29.19 1.56
C ALA A 90 -8.64 27.75 1.22
N ASP A 91 -7.33 27.54 1.10
CA ASP A 91 -6.73 26.23 0.89
C ASP A 91 -7.05 25.29 2.05
N ALA A 92 -7.20 24.00 1.73
CA ALA A 92 -7.60 23.00 2.70
C ALA A 92 -6.46 22.01 2.98
N GLY A 93 -6.07 21.90 4.24
CA GLY A 93 -5.10 20.92 4.70
C GLY A 93 -5.77 19.79 5.48
N TYR A 94 -5.43 18.54 5.16
CA TYR A 94 -5.97 17.36 5.82
C TYR A 94 -4.88 16.37 6.24
N LEU A 95 -5.09 15.71 7.37
CA LEU A 95 -4.37 14.55 7.83
C LEU A 95 -5.20 13.30 7.55
N LEU A 96 -4.72 12.45 6.65
CA LEU A 96 -5.26 11.11 6.41
C LEU A 96 -4.86 10.19 7.55
N LYS A 97 -5.87 9.68 8.27
CA LYS A 97 -5.71 8.90 9.49
C LYS A 97 -6.61 7.67 9.48
N ASN A 98 -6.08 6.57 10.01
CA ASN A 98 -6.87 5.38 10.30
C ASN A 98 -7.33 5.42 11.77
N PHE A 99 -8.64 5.50 11.99
CA PHE A 99 -9.26 5.55 13.32
C PHE A 99 -9.62 4.15 13.86
N VAL A 100 -8.95 3.10 13.38
CA VAL A 100 -9.08 1.70 13.81
C VAL A 100 -10.52 1.22 13.69
N ASP A 101 -11.35 1.39 14.73
CA ASP A 101 -12.73 0.94 14.78
C ASP A 101 -13.65 1.69 13.81
N ARG A 102 -13.32 2.95 13.51
CA ARG A 102 -14.12 3.81 12.60
C ARG A 102 -13.62 3.81 11.16
N GLY A 103 -12.46 3.19 10.90
CA GLY A 103 -11.82 3.17 9.59
C GLY A 103 -11.11 4.47 9.23
N TRP A 104 -10.86 4.68 7.94
CA TRP A 104 -10.11 5.83 7.46
C TRP A 104 -10.93 7.12 7.44
N GLY A 105 -10.27 8.24 7.69
CA GLY A 105 -10.86 9.56 7.60
C GLY A 105 -9.82 10.65 7.36
N LEU A 106 -10.30 11.83 7.01
CA LEU A 106 -9.49 13.04 6.88
C LEU A 106 -9.78 13.96 8.07
N ALA A 107 -8.75 14.31 8.83
CA ALA A 107 -8.82 15.33 9.87
C ALA A 107 -8.30 16.66 9.31
N ASN A 108 -9.12 17.70 9.30
CA ASN A 108 -8.70 19.03 8.85
C ASN A 108 -7.62 19.60 9.78
N LEU A 109 -6.49 20.04 9.23
CA LEU A 109 -5.33 20.51 9.99
C LEU A 109 -5.56 21.87 10.68
N GLN A 110 -6.51 22.66 10.19
CA GLN A 110 -6.83 23.98 10.74
C GLN A 110 -7.93 23.90 11.79
N THR A 111 -9.00 23.15 11.51
CA THR A 111 -10.19 23.09 12.38
C THR A 111 -10.23 21.87 13.29
N MET A 112 -9.33 20.89 13.07
CA MET A 112 -9.33 19.57 13.72
C MET A 112 -10.63 18.76 13.51
N GLN A 113 -11.48 19.18 12.57
CA GLN A 113 -12.71 18.46 12.23
C GLN A 113 -12.38 17.18 11.45
N VAL A 114 -12.99 16.06 11.84
CA VAL A 114 -12.80 14.77 11.18
C VAL A 114 -13.96 14.47 10.23
N THR A 115 -13.64 14.21 8.97
CA THR A 115 -14.57 13.65 7.97
C THR A 115 -14.21 12.20 7.72
N MET A 116 -15.10 11.28 8.08
CA MET A 116 -14.90 9.85 7.87
C MET A 116 -15.13 9.47 6.41
N ALA A 117 -14.44 8.42 5.94
CA ALA A 117 -14.73 7.85 4.64
C ALA A 117 -16.15 7.28 4.63
N LYS A 118 -16.87 7.54 3.53
CA LYS A 118 -18.14 6.90 3.20
C LYS A 118 -17.85 5.40 3.10
N LYS A 119 -18.35 4.64 4.07
CA LYS A 119 -18.41 3.20 3.97
C LYS A 119 -19.40 2.90 2.86
N GLU A 120 -18.92 2.40 1.72
CA GLU A 120 -19.83 1.84 0.73
C GLU A 120 -20.66 0.78 1.46
N ALA A 121 -21.98 0.96 1.46
CA ALA A 121 -22.87 -0.09 1.92
C ALA A 121 -22.57 -1.29 1.03
N VAL A 122 -21.91 -2.29 1.60
CA VAL A 122 -21.69 -3.57 0.96
C VAL A 122 -23.07 -4.10 0.64
N SER A 123 -23.53 -3.92 -0.61
CA SER A 123 -24.49 -4.84 -1.17
C SER A 123 -23.79 -6.19 -1.09
N ASN A 124 -24.21 -7.03 -0.15
CA ASN A 124 -23.80 -8.42 -0.07
C ASN A 124 -24.14 -9.08 -1.42
N VAL A 125 -23.22 -9.02 -2.36
CA VAL A 125 -23.13 -10.03 -3.40
C VAL A 125 -22.22 -11.08 -2.80
N ASP A 126 -22.87 -12.06 -2.18
CA ASP A 126 -22.27 -13.27 -1.66
C ASP A 126 -21.52 -13.97 -2.79
N PHE A 127 -20.19 -13.81 -2.86
CA PHE A 127 -19.37 -14.60 -3.77
C PHE A 127 -19.16 -15.97 -3.13
N SER A 128 -20.10 -16.89 -3.36
CA SER A 128 -19.90 -18.29 -3.00
C SER A 128 -18.86 -18.92 -3.93
N TYR A 129 -17.70 -19.28 -3.39
CA TYR A 129 -16.69 -20.09 -4.07
C TYR A 129 -16.97 -21.58 -3.83
N GLU A 130 -16.95 -22.38 -4.90
CA GLU A 130 -16.99 -23.83 -4.81
C GLU A 130 -15.57 -24.37 -4.96
N MET A 131 -15.20 -25.32 -4.10
CA MET A 131 -13.91 -26.01 -4.19
C MET A 131 -13.98 -27.06 -5.29
N ALA A 132 -13.15 -26.94 -6.32
CA ALA A 132 -12.97 -27.95 -7.34
C ALA A 132 -12.45 -29.23 -6.69
N THR A 133 -13.17 -30.34 -6.89
CA THR A 133 -12.83 -31.66 -6.35
C THR A 133 -12.31 -32.62 -7.42
N ASP A 134 -12.23 -32.17 -8.68
CA ASP A 134 -11.74 -33.03 -9.76
C ASP A 134 -10.25 -33.36 -9.61
N SER A 135 -9.92 -34.60 -9.96
CA SER A 135 -8.56 -35.16 -9.83
C SER A 135 -7.51 -34.31 -10.54
N PHE A 136 -7.88 -33.68 -11.66
CA PHE A 136 -7.00 -32.80 -12.40
C PHE A 136 -6.66 -31.50 -11.65
N SER A 137 -7.67 -30.84 -11.07
CA SER A 137 -7.48 -29.60 -10.29
C SER A 137 -6.72 -29.86 -8.99
N LEU A 138 -6.93 -31.02 -8.36
CA LEU A 138 -6.15 -31.45 -7.19
C LEU A 138 -4.67 -31.71 -7.53
N VAL A 139 -4.39 -32.35 -8.68
CA VAL A 139 -3.02 -32.56 -9.16
C VAL A 139 -2.36 -31.23 -9.52
N LEU A 140 -3.06 -30.33 -10.21
CA LEU A 140 -2.55 -28.99 -10.49
C LEU A 140 -2.26 -28.19 -9.22
N ALA A 141 -3.18 -28.16 -8.26
CA ALA A 141 -3.00 -27.45 -6.99
C ALA A 141 -1.81 -28.00 -6.19
N SER A 142 -1.56 -29.31 -6.24
CA SER A 142 -0.42 -29.94 -5.57
C SER A 142 0.91 -29.70 -6.28
N VAL A 143 0.95 -29.73 -7.62
CA VAL A 143 2.17 -29.48 -8.39
C VAL A 143 2.59 -28.01 -8.33
N VAL A 144 1.62 -27.10 -8.33
CA VAL A 144 1.87 -25.64 -8.28
C VAL A 144 1.93 -25.12 -6.84
N ASN A 145 1.59 -25.96 -5.85
CA ASN A 145 1.52 -25.62 -4.43
C ASN A 145 0.66 -24.37 -4.13
N ASP A 146 -0.42 -24.19 -4.89
CA ASP A 146 -1.39 -23.10 -4.72
C ASP A 146 -2.81 -23.67 -4.61
N PRO A 147 -3.37 -23.76 -3.38
CA PRO A 147 -4.76 -24.20 -3.16
C PRO A 147 -5.81 -23.24 -3.73
N GLY A 148 -5.41 -22.00 -4.10
CA GLY A 148 -6.29 -21.00 -4.69
C GLY A 148 -6.87 -21.42 -6.04
N ILE A 149 -6.18 -22.30 -6.78
CA ILE A 149 -6.64 -22.87 -8.05
C ILE A 149 -7.93 -23.67 -7.89
N LEU A 150 -8.18 -24.20 -6.69
CA LEU A 150 -9.40 -24.96 -6.40
C LEU A 150 -10.63 -24.06 -6.26
N LYS A 151 -10.51 -22.73 -6.17
CA LYS A 151 -11.66 -21.84 -6.00
C LYS A 151 -12.28 -21.49 -7.35
N ARG A 152 -13.44 -22.07 -7.66
CA ARG A 152 -14.24 -21.68 -8.84
C ARG A 152 -15.36 -20.73 -8.43
N GLN A 153 -15.50 -19.62 -9.16
CA GLN A 153 -16.65 -18.72 -9.02
C GLN A 153 -17.88 -19.35 -9.67
N LYS A 154 -18.96 -19.48 -8.90
CA LYS A 154 -20.23 -20.01 -9.41
C LYS A 154 -20.97 -18.92 -10.19
N ASN A 155 -20.91 -18.97 -11.53
CA ASN A 155 -21.92 -18.29 -12.35
C ASN A 155 -23.17 -19.18 -12.41
N LEU A 156 -24.22 -18.79 -11.69
CA LEU A 156 -25.55 -19.38 -11.85
C LEU A 156 -26.14 -18.93 -13.19
N LYS A 157 -25.85 -19.69 -14.24
CA LYS A 157 -26.66 -19.88 -15.44
C LYS A 157 -26.01 -21.00 -16.24
N ASP A 158 -26.32 -22.23 -15.83
CA ASP A 158 -26.55 -23.36 -16.73
C ASP A 158 -26.99 -24.54 -15.86
N THR A 159 -28.30 -24.76 -15.81
CA THR A 159 -28.87 -26.03 -15.35
C THR A 159 -30.14 -26.29 -16.13
N GLN A 160 -30.04 -27.24 -17.06
CA GLN A 160 -30.99 -28.31 -17.39
C GLN A 160 -30.60 -28.83 -18.80
N SER A 161 -30.40 -30.11 -19.08
CA SER A 161 -30.91 -31.33 -18.42
C SER A 161 -30.10 -32.58 -18.82
N VAL A 162 -29.97 -33.51 -17.87
CA VAL A 162 -29.84 -34.97 -18.06
C VAL A 162 -30.73 -35.52 -16.92
N ALA A 163 -31.65 -36.48 -17.06
CA ALA A 163 -31.73 -37.64 -17.92
C ALA A 163 -33.19 -38.18 -18.03
N ALA A 164 -33.41 -38.95 -19.10
CA ALA A 164 -34.19 -40.18 -19.22
C ALA A 164 -35.68 -40.24 -18.84
N ASN A 165 -36.53 -40.46 -19.85
CA ASN A 165 -37.43 -41.63 -19.82
C ASN A 165 -37.73 -42.15 -21.25
N GLU A 166 -38.02 -43.44 -21.30
CA GLU A 166 -38.04 -44.35 -22.45
C GLU A 166 -39.19 -44.16 -23.45
N ASN A 167 -38.87 -44.36 -24.74
CA ASN A 167 -39.55 -45.18 -25.76
C ASN A 167 -39.60 -44.58 -27.17
N LYS A 168 -39.23 -45.44 -28.13
CA LYS A 168 -39.12 -45.31 -29.59
C LYS A 168 -40.48 -45.70 -30.24
N PRO A 169 -40.74 -45.55 -31.56
CA PRO A 169 -40.48 -44.49 -32.56
C PRO A 169 -41.76 -44.05 -33.34
N ALA A 170 -41.54 -43.15 -34.31
CA ALA A 170 -42.11 -43.13 -35.68
C ALA A 170 -43.17 -42.06 -36.00
N GLY A 171 -42.97 -41.42 -37.15
CA GLY A 171 -43.99 -40.65 -37.87
C GLY A 171 -43.53 -39.28 -38.34
N GLN A 172 -43.08 -39.20 -39.59
CA GLN A 172 -42.97 -37.97 -40.40
C GLN A 172 -44.38 -37.42 -40.73
N PRO A 173 -44.53 -36.41 -41.61
CA PRO A 173 -44.38 -34.96 -41.42
C PRO A 173 -45.70 -34.23 -41.82
N LEU A 174 -45.59 -32.97 -42.27
CA LEU A 174 -46.56 -32.16 -43.06
C LEU A 174 -47.26 -31.04 -42.25
N VAL A 175 -46.85 -29.77 -42.44
CA VAL A 175 -47.28 -28.78 -43.47
C VAL A 175 -48.59 -28.09 -43.08
N GLY A 176 -48.60 -26.75 -43.08
CA GLY A 176 -49.83 -25.96 -42.98
C GLY A 176 -49.65 -24.55 -42.43
N GLU A 177 -48.96 -23.71 -43.19
CA GLU A 177 -49.38 -22.40 -43.71
C GLU A 177 -50.49 -21.53 -43.03
N GLU A 178 -50.25 -20.20 -43.13
CA GLU A 178 -51.21 -19.06 -43.08
C GLU A 178 -51.77 -18.58 -41.72
N VAL A 179 -52.04 -17.29 -41.44
CA VAL A 179 -51.61 -15.95 -41.88
C VAL A 179 -52.43 -14.91 -41.05
N LYS A 180 -51.88 -13.70 -40.89
CA LYS A 180 -52.53 -12.37 -40.66
C LYS A 180 -52.93 -11.87 -39.26
N ALA A 181 -52.34 -10.69 -38.99
CA ALA A 181 -52.93 -9.41 -38.55
C ALA A 181 -53.59 -9.33 -37.15
N GLY A 182 -53.41 -8.29 -36.34
CA GLY A 182 -52.71 -7.01 -36.49
C GLY A 182 -52.98 -6.13 -35.25
N PHE A 183 -52.52 -4.88 -35.34
CA PHE A 183 -52.80 -3.71 -34.48
C PHE A 183 -51.97 -3.42 -33.20
N ALA A 184 -51.25 -2.29 -33.31
CA ALA A 184 -50.91 -1.21 -32.37
C ALA A 184 -51.44 -1.29 -30.92
N ASP A 185 -50.74 -0.78 -29.89
CA ASP A 185 -50.22 0.58 -29.76
C ASP A 185 -49.17 0.65 -28.62
N GLY A 186 -48.35 1.71 -28.63
CA GLY A 186 -47.05 1.78 -27.97
C GLY A 186 -46.97 2.03 -26.47
N LYS A 187 -45.75 1.92 -25.94
CA LYS A 187 -45.19 2.76 -24.85
C LYS A 187 -43.69 2.53 -24.66
N LYS A 188 -42.94 3.60 -24.92
CA LYS A 188 -41.68 4.08 -24.31
C LYS A 188 -40.60 3.05 -23.95
N GLU A 189 -39.59 3.06 -24.80
CA GLU A 189 -38.24 2.50 -24.64
C GLU A 189 -37.43 3.29 -23.58
N PRO A 190 -36.88 2.64 -22.54
CA PRO A 190 -35.73 3.16 -21.81
C PRO A 190 -34.44 2.65 -22.47
N ALA A 191 -33.54 3.58 -22.78
CA ALA A 191 -32.25 3.34 -23.44
C ALA A 191 -31.42 2.26 -22.73
N LEU A 192 -31.06 1.23 -23.50
CA LEU A 192 -30.14 0.16 -23.10
C LEU A 192 -28.74 0.75 -22.84
N MET A 193 -28.23 0.61 -21.63
CA MET A 193 -26.80 0.77 -21.34
C MET A 193 -26.02 -0.34 -22.05
N VAL A 194 -25.22 0.03 -23.04
CA VAL A 194 -24.31 -0.88 -23.74
C VAL A 194 -23.20 -1.29 -22.78
N LYS A 195 -23.18 -2.56 -22.38
CA LYS A 195 -22.05 -3.17 -21.66
C LYS A 195 -20.88 -3.28 -22.64
N SER A 196 -19.70 -2.77 -22.27
CA SER A 196 -18.49 -2.89 -23.07
C SER A 196 -18.11 -4.36 -23.26
N ALA A 197 -18.19 -4.83 -24.51
CA ALA A 197 -17.77 -6.17 -24.90
C ALA A 197 -16.37 -6.07 -25.54
N ILE A 198 -15.34 -6.40 -24.77
CA ILE A 198 -13.95 -6.43 -25.24
C ILE A 198 -13.63 -7.87 -25.66
N VAL A 199 -13.12 -8.06 -26.87
CA VAL A 199 -12.70 -9.38 -27.38
C VAL A 199 -11.19 -9.40 -27.59
N LYS A 200 -10.50 -10.37 -26.98
CA LYS A 200 -9.06 -10.56 -27.17
C LYS A 200 -8.79 -11.15 -28.56
N LEU A 201 -8.03 -10.44 -29.40
CA LEU A 201 -7.74 -10.85 -30.78
C LEU A 201 -6.52 -11.76 -30.87
N LYS A 202 -5.40 -11.33 -30.27
CA LYS A 202 -4.12 -12.05 -30.38
C LYS A 202 -3.26 -11.80 -29.14
N GLN A 203 -2.44 -12.79 -28.80
CA GLN A 203 -1.35 -12.66 -27.85
C GLN A 203 -0.07 -13.17 -28.52
N GLU A 204 0.98 -12.37 -28.47
CA GLU A 204 2.27 -12.68 -29.10
C GLU A 204 3.41 -12.41 -28.11
N SER A 205 4.31 -13.39 -27.99
CA SER A 205 5.49 -13.30 -27.12
C SER A 205 6.66 -12.75 -27.91
N ILE A 206 7.24 -11.64 -27.47
CA ILE A 206 8.32 -10.91 -28.16
C ILE A 206 9.53 -10.83 -27.20
N PRO A 207 10.77 -10.77 -27.69
CA PRO A 207 11.93 -10.50 -26.83
C PRO A 207 11.73 -9.19 -26.04
N GLY A 208 11.63 -9.30 -24.72
CA GLY A 208 11.45 -8.16 -23.80
C GLY A 208 10.02 -7.97 -23.26
N GLY A 209 9.02 -8.75 -23.71
CA GLY A 209 7.66 -8.61 -23.19
C GLY A 209 6.58 -9.37 -23.96
N LEU A 210 5.35 -9.23 -23.48
CA LEU A 210 4.17 -9.83 -24.06
C LEU A 210 3.29 -8.75 -24.70
N ASN A 211 2.95 -8.91 -25.98
CA ASN A 211 1.99 -8.05 -26.67
C ASN A 211 0.60 -8.72 -26.67
N ILE A 212 -0.43 -7.96 -26.30
CA ILE A 212 -1.83 -8.40 -26.33
C ILE A 212 -2.65 -7.37 -27.09
N SER A 213 -3.42 -7.82 -28.09
CA SER A 213 -4.35 -6.97 -28.84
C SER A 213 -5.81 -7.28 -28.46
N PHE A 214 -6.59 -6.23 -28.23
CA PHE A 214 -8.00 -6.29 -27.89
C PHE A 214 -8.82 -5.47 -28.89
N LEU A 215 -9.97 -5.99 -29.31
CA LEU A 215 -10.95 -5.24 -30.10
C LEU A 215 -12.01 -4.65 -29.17
N ASP A 216 -12.14 -3.33 -29.16
CA ASP A 216 -13.26 -2.64 -28.51
C ASP A 216 -14.40 -2.46 -29.51
N VAL A 217 -15.40 -3.34 -29.38
CA VAL A 217 -16.58 -3.36 -30.25
C VAL A 217 -17.57 -2.24 -29.87
N SER A 218 -17.36 -1.56 -28.75
CA SER A 218 -18.24 -0.51 -28.23
C SER A 218 -18.05 0.83 -28.94
N ASN A 219 -16.90 1.05 -29.58
CA ASN A 219 -16.55 2.31 -30.23
C ASN A 219 -15.89 2.08 -31.60
N LYS A 220 -16.72 1.80 -32.62
CA LYS A 220 -16.28 1.66 -34.03
C LYS A 220 -15.15 0.64 -34.27
N ALA A 221 -15.09 -0.44 -33.48
CA ALA A 221 -14.15 -1.54 -33.65
C ALA A 221 -12.68 -1.08 -33.67
N ASP A 222 -12.24 -0.41 -32.60
CA ASP A 222 -10.84 0.03 -32.46
C ASP A 222 -9.99 -1.05 -31.77
N THR A 223 -8.73 -1.20 -32.17
CA THR A 223 -7.82 -2.21 -31.62
C THR A 223 -6.87 -1.60 -30.61
N VAL A 224 -6.99 -1.98 -29.34
CA VAL A 224 -6.10 -1.56 -28.27
C VAL A 224 -4.94 -2.55 -28.14
N LEU A 225 -3.71 -2.04 -28.16
CA LEU A 225 -2.48 -2.83 -27.95
C LEU A 225 -1.93 -2.59 -26.55
N ILE A 226 -1.69 -3.68 -25.81
CA ILE A 226 -1.10 -3.66 -24.47
C ILE A 226 0.21 -4.42 -24.51
N PHE A 227 1.32 -3.76 -24.15
CA PHE A 227 2.63 -4.37 -23.97
C PHE A 227 2.92 -4.55 -22.47
N ILE A 228 3.21 -5.77 -22.06
CA ILE A 228 3.60 -6.11 -20.70
C ILE A 228 5.10 -6.46 -20.73
N PRO A 229 5.99 -5.58 -20.23
CA PRO A 229 7.40 -5.89 -20.17
C PRO A 229 7.63 -7.02 -19.17
N VAL A 230 8.34 -8.08 -19.59
CA VAL A 230 8.91 -9.03 -18.63
C VAL A 230 10.33 -8.57 -18.34
N ALA A 231 10.62 -8.28 -17.08
CA ALA A 231 11.94 -7.85 -16.66
C ALA A 231 12.93 -9.01 -16.88
N ASN A 232 13.64 -8.96 -18.01
CA ASN A 232 14.82 -9.77 -18.19
C ASN A 232 15.91 -9.18 -17.30
N VAL A 233 16.27 -9.91 -16.25
CA VAL A 233 17.48 -9.67 -15.46
C VAL A 233 18.67 -9.92 -16.39
N ALA A 234 19.16 -8.86 -17.02
CA ALA A 234 20.45 -8.87 -17.69
C ALA A 234 21.53 -8.85 -16.60
N VAL A 235 22.35 -9.90 -16.60
CA VAL A 235 23.59 -10.01 -15.84
C VAL A 235 24.61 -9.15 -16.59
N ASP A 236 24.89 -7.94 -16.09
CA ASP A 236 26.01 -7.15 -16.61
C ASP A 236 27.32 -7.57 -15.95
N GLU A 237 28.27 -7.90 -16.84
CA GLU A 237 29.64 -8.32 -16.53
C GLU A 237 30.46 -7.19 -15.91
N VAL A 238 31.17 -7.54 -14.83
CA VAL A 238 32.08 -6.69 -14.09
C VAL A 238 33.36 -6.41 -14.90
N LYS A 239 33.59 -5.14 -15.29
CA LYS A 239 34.94 -4.64 -15.60
C LYS A 239 35.52 -3.86 -14.43
N LYS A 240 36.66 -4.36 -13.93
CA LYS A 240 37.50 -3.82 -12.87
C LYS A 240 38.25 -2.56 -13.33
N THR A 241 38.27 -1.51 -12.50
CA THR A 241 39.43 -0.59 -12.40
C THR A 241 39.56 -0.06 -10.96
N LYS A 242 40.81 -0.01 -10.47
CA LYS A 242 41.26 0.39 -9.13
C LYS A 242 41.62 1.91 -9.05
N PRO A 243 41.96 2.46 -7.87
CA PRO A 243 41.56 3.81 -7.43
C PRO A 243 42.63 4.89 -7.64
N GLY A 244 42.19 6.15 -7.73
CA GLY A 244 43.04 7.34 -7.74
C GLY A 244 42.37 8.50 -7.01
N GLN A 245 43.10 9.07 -6.05
CA GLN A 245 42.72 10.20 -5.19
C GLN A 245 42.53 11.50 -5.97
N LEU A 246 41.59 12.35 -5.53
CA LEU A 246 41.79 13.80 -5.56
C LEU A 246 40.99 14.49 -4.44
N LYS A 247 41.72 15.19 -3.56
CA LYS A 247 41.19 16.21 -2.64
C LYS A 247 41.00 17.51 -3.42
N THR A 248 39.95 18.29 -3.16
CA THR A 248 39.99 19.77 -3.10
C THR A 248 38.76 20.29 -2.33
N GLU A 249 39.04 21.23 -1.44
CA GLU A 249 38.18 22.01 -0.53
C GLU A 249 37.21 22.98 -1.26
N LEU A 250 35.93 23.06 -0.85
CA LEU A 250 35.30 24.06 0.06
C LEU A 250 34.67 25.29 -0.65
N LYS A 251 33.32 25.41 -0.59
CA LYS A 251 32.63 26.55 0.06
C LYS A 251 31.13 26.31 0.28
N ARG A 252 30.68 26.79 1.44
CA ARG A 252 29.32 26.79 2.01
C ARG A 252 28.40 27.75 1.28
N ASP A 253 27.11 27.44 1.26
CA ASP A 253 26.09 28.33 1.86
C ASP A 253 24.80 27.60 2.26
N THR A 254 24.58 27.58 3.58
CA THR A 254 23.36 27.88 4.37
C THR A 254 21.97 27.43 3.88
N LEU A 255 21.34 26.51 4.64
CA LEU A 255 20.04 26.67 5.35
C LEU A 255 19.51 25.32 5.88
N GLN A 256 19.39 25.21 7.21
CA GLN A 256 18.60 24.18 7.89
C GLN A 256 17.34 24.83 8.47
N PRO A 257 16.18 24.15 8.43
CA PRO A 257 15.22 24.20 9.51
C PRO A 257 15.32 22.91 10.34
N ARG A 258 15.30 23.12 11.65
CA ARG A 258 15.40 22.14 12.71
C ARG A 258 14.23 21.16 12.66
N ASP A 259 14.55 19.87 12.55
CA ASP A 259 13.64 18.81 12.95
C ASP A 259 13.46 18.83 14.47
N SER A 260 12.23 19.08 14.88
CA SER A 260 11.75 18.83 16.24
C SER A 260 11.72 17.32 16.48
N ARG A 261 12.72 16.89 17.25
CA ARG A 261 12.91 15.56 17.84
C ARG A 261 11.62 15.03 18.47
N PHE A 262 11.32 13.77 18.18
CA PHE A 262 10.29 12.98 18.84
C PHE A 262 10.92 12.29 20.06
N LEU A 263 10.48 12.72 21.25
CA LEU A 263 10.53 12.10 22.58
C LEU A 263 11.89 11.81 23.23
N ASP A 264 12.18 12.66 24.23
CA ASP A 264 13.00 12.36 25.39
C ASP A 264 12.49 11.10 26.10
N ILE A 265 13.35 10.07 26.15
CA ILE A 265 13.34 9.07 27.22
C ILE A 265 14.47 9.50 28.14
N GLU A 266 14.12 10.06 29.31
CA GLU A 266 15.09 10.28 30.38
C GLU A 266 15.57 8.93 30.89
N LEU A 267 16.79 8.57 30.48
CA LEU A 267 17.57 7.51 31.09
C LEU A 267 18.22 8.08 32.37
N PRO A 268 18.06 7.46 33.55
CA PRO A 268 18.80 7.88 34.73
C PRO A 268 20.31 7.65 34.48
N ASN A 269 21.08 8.73 34.58
CA ASN A 269 22.53 8.75 34.56
C ASN A 269 23.09 8.09 35.85
N PRO A 270 23.90 7.00 35.77
CA PRO A 270 24.43 6.32 36.95
C PRO A 270 25.80 6.82 37.41
N ASN A 271 26.33 7.94 36.90
CA ASN A 271 27.62 8.45 37.34
C ASN A 271 27.47 9.67 38.26
N LEU A 272 27.09 9.40 39.51
CA LEU A 272 27.48 10.24 40.64
C LEU A 272 28.16 9.32 41.67
N GLY A 273 29.46 9.51 41.83
CA GLY A 273 30.28 8.69 42.70
C GLY A 273 29.95 8.86 44.17
N THR A 274 30.06 7.76 44.90
CA THR A 274 30.55 7.76 46.27
C THR A 274 31.37 6.50 46.47
N ASP A 275 32.63 6.73 46.83
CA ASP A 275 33.63 5.75 47.18
C ASP A 275 33.12 4.77 48.24
N THR A 276 33.32 3.47 48.04
CA THR A 276 33.87 2.63 49.12
C THR A 276 34.63 1.46 48.50
N VAL A 277 35.95 1.53 48.64
CA VAL A 277 36.89 0.43 48.47
C VAL A 277 36.62 -0.60 49.56
N ILE A 278 36.30 -1.85 49.21
CA ILE A 278 36.72 -3.01 50.00
C ILE A 278 37.20 -4.10 49.02
N LEU A 279 38.51 -4.35 49.10
CA LEU A 279 39.24 -5.44 48.47
C LEU A 279 39.33 -6.62 49.45
N LEU A 280 39.68 -7.80 48.91
CA LEU A 280 40.10 -9.06 49.53
C LEU A 280 38.98 -10.10 49.70
N THR A 281 39.09 -11.38 49.30
CA THR A 281 40.18 -12.16 48.70
C THR A 281 39.61 -13.50 48.20
N ASP A 282 40.13 -13.94 47.06
CA ASP A 282 40.46 -15.29 46.60
C ASP A 282 39.73 -16.53 47.17
N THR A 283 39.13 -17.33 46.26
CA THR A 283 39.25 -18.80 46.28
C THR A 283 39.04 -19.36 44.87
N MET A 284 40.01 -20.16 44.44
CA MET A 284 40.09 -20.85 43.14
C MET A 284 39.12 -22.03 43.07
N ALA A 285 38.46 -22.26 41.91
CA ALA A 285 38.23 -23.60 41.35
C ALA A 285 37.47 -23.58 40.01
N VAL A 286 38.11 -24.22 39.03
CA VAL A 286 37.59 -24.96 37.86
C VAL A 286 37.02 -24.18 36.66
N LYS A 287 37.66 -24.52 35.54
CA LYS A 287 37.51 -24.09 34.16
C LYS A 287 36.23 -24.68 33.54
N GLU A 288 35.25 -23.83 33.28
CA GLU A 288 34.38 -23.93 32.12
C GLU A 288 34.32 -22.56 31.46
N LYS A 289 34.29 -22.54 30.12
CA LYS A 289 34.30 -21.31 29.30
C LYS A 289 33.25 -20.32 29.80
N LYS A 290 33.71 -19.23 30.41
CA LYS A 290 32.85 -18.13 30.89
C LYS A 290 32.18 -17.45 29.67
N PRO A 291 30.86 -17.21 29.72
CA PRO A 291 30.09 -16.71 28.60
C PRO A 291 30.41 -15.25 28.32
N ALA A 292 30.41 -14.89 27.03
CA ALA A 292 30.41 -13.49 26.61
C ALA A 292 29.24 -12.76 27.26
N SER A 293 29.57 -11.65 27.93
CA SER A 293 28.71 -10.62 28.51
C SER A 293 27.21 -10.77 28.23
N GLN A 294 26.49 -11.35 29.19
CA GLN A 294 25.02 -11.39 29.19
C GLN A 294 24.45 -10.01 29.48
N ASN A 295 23.38 -9.63 28.77
CA ASN A 295 22.67 -8.38 29.04
C ASN A 295 21.99 -8.43 30.43
N THR A 296 22.43 -7.60 31.37
CA THR A 296 21.91 -7.56 32.75
C THR A 296 20.45 -7.10 32.84
N ARG A 297 19.85 -6.64 31.74
CA ARG A 297 18.43 -6.23 31.65
C ARG A 297 17.48 -7.40 31.41
N CYS A 298 17.99 -8.60 31.14
CA CYS A 298 17.19 -9.77 30.84
C CYS A 298 16.82 -10.54 32.10
N ALA A 299 15.63 -10.28 32.65
CA ALA A 299 15.12 -10.98 33.83
C ALA A 299 14.67 -12.43 33.54
N LYS A 300 14.19 -12.71 32.32
CA LYS A 300 13.76 -14.03 31.87
C LYS A 300 14.19 -14.24 30.42
N THR A 301 14.78 -15.39 30.13
CA THR A 301 15.19 -15.77 28.77
C THR A 301 14.18 -16.76 28.18
N ALA A 302 13.85 -16.58 26.91
CA ALA A 302 12.91 -17.41 26.18
C ALA A 302 13.49 -18.82 25.96
N THR A 303 12.66 -19.84 26.20
CA THR A 303 12.97 -21.22 25.83
C THR A 303 12.60 -21.50 24.37
N ASP A 304 13.04 -22.62 23.80
CA ASP A 304 12.67 -23.03 22.44
C ASP A 304 11.16 -23.12 22.26
N LYS A 305 10.44 -23.54 23.31
CA LYS A 305 8.97 -23.57 23.29
C LYS A 305 8.37 -22.16 23.15
N ASP A 306 8.92 -21.18 23.85
CA ASP A 306 8.47 -19.78 23.76
C ASP A 306 8.75 -19.20 22.38
N PHE A 307 9.94 -19.49 21.83
CA PHE A 307 10.34 -19.11 20.48
C PHE A 307 9.42 -19.73 19.42
N LEU A 308 9.18 -21.04 19.46
CA LEU A 308 8.29 -21.72 18.52
C LEU A 308 6.85 -21.21 18.62
N SER A 309 6.37 -20.94 19.84
CA SER A 309 5.06 -20.32 20.04
C SER A 309 4.99 -18.93 19.42
N LEU A 310 6.03 -18.10 19.61
CA LEU A 310 6.09 -16.77 19.03
C LEU A 310 6.16 -16.83 17.50
N ARG A 311 7.04 -17.68 16.93
CA ARG A 311 7.18 -17.89 15.48
C ARG A 311 5.85 -18.27 14.85
N LYS A 312 5.10 -19.19 15.48
CA LYS A 312 3.76 -19.59 15.02
C LYS A 312 2.76 -18.43 15.05
N GLN A 313 2.77 -17.62 16.10
CA GLN A 313 1.88 -16.46 16.21
C GLN A 313 2.20 -15.37 15.18
N MET A 314 3.49 -15.13 14.93
CA MET A 314 3.93 -14.22 13.87
C MET A 314 3.50 -14.74 12.50
N ALA A 315 3.74 -16.01 12.19
CA ALA A 315 3.35 -16.60 10.90
C ALA A 315 1.83 -16.62 10.65
N ALA A 316 1.01 -16.53 11.71
CA ALA A 316 -0.44 -16.44 11.59
C ALA A 316 -0.95 -15.01 11.28
N ALA A 317 -0.10 -13.99 11.42
CA ALA A 317 -0.46 -12.61 11.12
C ALA A 317 -0.43 -12.36 9.62
N LEU A 318 -1.37 -11.56 9.12
CA LEU A 318 -1.51 -11.28 7.68
C LEU A 318 -0.58 -10.17 7.19
N LYS A 319 -0.19 -9.24 8.08
CA LYS A 319 0.64 -8.07 7.76
C LYS A 319 1.97 -8.13 8.50
N GLU A 320 3.04 -7.65 7.87
CA GLU A 320 4.36 -7.55 8.51
C GLU A 320 4.31 -6.69 9.78
N SER A 321 3.53 -5.60 9.79
CA SER A 321 3.34 -4.77 10.99
C SER A 321 2.72 -5.54 12.16
N ASP A 322 1.77 -6.43 11.88
CA ASP A 322 1.12 -7.25 12.89
C ASP A 322 2.10 -8.30 13.45
N MET A 323 2.96 -8.87 12.60
CA MET A 323 4.04 -9.76 13.03
C MET A 323 4.98 -9.07 14.03
N ILE A 324 5.38 -7.82 13.74
CA ILE A 324 6.23 -7.01 14.63
C ILE A 324 5.51 -6.70 15.94
N ASN A 325 4.22 -6.37 15.90
CA ASN A 325 3.42 -6.09 17.10
C ASN A 325 3.28 -7.33 18.00
N VAL A 326 3.10 -8.51 17.40
CA VAL A 326 3.09 -9.80 18.11
C VAL A 326 4.45 -10.05 18.77
N ALA A 327 5.55 -9.83 18.05
CA ALA A 327 6.91 -9.97 18.58
C ALA A 327 7.17 -9.01 19.76
N LEU A 328 6.85 -7.73 19.61
CA LEU A 328 7.02 -6.71 20.64
C LEU A 328 6.31 -7.06 21.95
N LYS A 329 5.10 -7.62 21.88
CA LYS A 329 4.36 -8.07 23.08
C LYS A 329 5.14 -9.14 23.84
N LYS A 330 5.78 -10.06 23.13
CA LYS A 330 6.56 -11.14 23.74
C LYS A 330 7.92 -10.64 24.23
N PHE A 331 8.61 -9.80 23.46
CA PHE A 331 9.92 -9.21 23.83
C PHE A 331 9.86 -8.40 25.14
N ARG A 332 8.77 -7.68 25.40
CA ARG A 332 8.58 -6.97 26.68
C ARG A 332 8.53 -7.90 27.91
N SER A 333 8.24 -9.18 27.71
CA SER A 333 8.10 -10.16 28.79
C SER A 333 9.32 -11.06 28.99
N MET A 334 10.14 -11.23 27.95
CA MET A 334 11.29 -12.13 27.96
C MET A 334 12.28 -11.75 26.87
N CYS A 335 13.55 -12.04 27.13
CA CYS A 335 14.62 -11.85 26.18
C CYS A 335 14.80 -13.06 25.27
N PHE A 336 15.21 -12.81 24.03
CA PHE A 336 15.51 -13.82 23.04
C PHE A 336 17.00 -13.80 22.69
N SER A 337 17.54 -14.93 22.26
CA SER A 337 18.90 -14.96 21.71
C SER A 337 18.95 -14.36 20.31
N THR A 338 20.12 -13.90 19.91
CA THR A 338 20.38 -13.37 18.58
C THR A 338 20.04 -14.40 17.50
N GLU A 339 20.32 -15.68 17.74
CA GLU A 339 19.95 -16.76 16.84
C GLU A 339 18.43 -16.92 16.70
N GLN A 340 17.68 -16.87 17.81
CA GLN A 340 16.22 -16.87 17.75
C GLN A 340 15.69 -15.64 16.99
N ILE A 341 16.25 -14.45 17.20
CA ILE A 341 15.87 -13.25 16.45
C ILE A 341 16.19 -13.38 14.95
N LYS A 342 17.34 -13.98 14.60
CA LYS A 342 17.71 -14.32 13.22
C LYS A 342 16.64 -15.20 12.58
N ASP A 343 16.22 -16.25 13.27
CA ASP A 343 15.22 -17.16 12.75
C ASP A 343 13.84 -16.52 12.63
N LEU A 344 13.43 -15.67 13.58
CA LEU A 344 12.20 -14.89 13.45
C LEU A 344 12.25 -13.93 12.26
N SER A 345 13.43 -13.37 11.97
CA SER A 345 13.62 -12.47 10.84
C SER A 345 13.44 -13.16 9.48
N SER A 346 13.60 -14.48 9.43
CA SER A 346 13.35 -15.27 8.21
C SER A 346 11.89 -15.25 7.77
N LEU A 347 10.96 -14.81 8.62
CA LEU A 347 9.56 -14.67 8.28
C LEU A 347 9.28 -13.40 7.46
N PHE A 348 10.20 -12.43 7.45
CA PHE A 348 10.08 -11.18 6.70
C PHE A 348 10.76 -11.32 5.34
N LEU A 349 10.02 -11.00 4.28
CA LEU A 349 10.53 -11.05 2.90
C LEU A 349 11.36 -9.81 2.56
N SER A 350 11.03 -8.68 3.19
CA SER A 350 11.70 -7.40 2.99
C SER A 350 12.79 -7.15 4.03
N ASP A 351 13.86 -6.45 3.63
CA ASP A 351 14.89 -6.00 4.57
C ASP A 351 14.37 -4.91 5.51
N GLU A 352 13.34 -4.16 5.08
CA GLU A 352 12.61 -3.23 5.95
C GLU A 352 11.96 -3.95 7.13
N GLY A 353 11.26 -5.05 6.86
CA GLY A 353 10.62 -5.87 7.88
C GLY A 353 11.63 -6.47 8.87
N LYS A 354 12.72 -7.04 8.36
CA LYS A 354 13.83 -7.55 9.19
C LYS A 354 14.44 -6.45 10.05
N TYR A 355 14.76 -5.30 9.46
CA TYR A 355 15.32 -4.17 10.19
C TYR A 355 14.38 -3.69 11.30
N LYS A 356 13.08 -3.56 11.03
CA LYS A 356 12.06 -3.20 12.05
C LYS A 356 12.01 -4.22 13.18
N LEU A 357 12.13 -5.52 12.88
CA LEU A 357 12.21 -6.56 13.90
C LEU A 357 13.47 -6.39 14.75
N TYR A 358 14.62 -6.12 14.14
CA TYR A 358 15.89 -5.95 14.85
C TYR A 358 15.86 -4.74 15.78
N VAL A 359 15.33 -3.60 15.33
CA VAL A 359 15.13 -2.41 16.18
C VAL A 359 14.22 -2.73 17.36
N ALA A 360 13.12 -3.45 17.12
CA ALA A 360 12.19 -3.87 18.15
C ALA A 360 12.81 -4.85 19.16
N ALA A 361 13.70 -5.74 18.69
CA ALA A 361 14.31 -6.80 19.48
C ALA A 361 15.54 -6.33 20.28
N TYR A 362 16.31 -5.35 19.79
CA TYR A 362 17.59 -4.93 20.35
C TYR A 362 17.63 -4.78 21.89
N PRO A 363 16.67 -4.09 22.55
CA PRO A 363 16.70 -3.95 24.02
C PRO A 363 16.36 -5.24 24.78
N PHE A 364 15.84 -6.26 24.09
CA PHE A 364 15.36 -7.54 24.64
C PHE A 364 16.18 -8.74 24.15
N VAL A 365 17.46 -8.52 23.82
CA VAL A 365 18.38 -9.59 23.42
C VAL A 365 19.24 -10.03 24.61
N SER A 366 19.34 -11.35 24.82
CA SER A 366 20.13 -11.93 25.93
C SER A 366 21.64 -11.91 25.69
N ASP A 367 22.07 -12.09 24.44
CA ASP A 367 23.45 -12.18 23.94
C ASP A 367 23.79 -10.98 23.04
N LEU A 368 23.59 -9.77 23.55
CA LEU A 368 23.79 -8.51 22.81
C LEU A 368 25.11 -8.40 22.02
N PRO A 369 26.28 -8.92 22.49
CA PRO A 369 27.52 -8.87 21.72
C PRO A 369 27.43 -9.57 20.34
N GLU A 370 26.63 -10.63 20.23
CA GLU A 370 26.44 -11.39 18.98
C GLU A 370 25.46 -10.72 18.03
N PHE A 371 24.69 -9.71 18.48
CA PHE A 371 23.63 -9.08 17.71
C PHE A 371 24.14 -8.49 16.39
N ASN A 372 25.39 -8.02 16.35
CA ASN A 372 26.08 -7.55 15.13
C ASN A 372 26.05 -8.57 13.98
N SER A 373 26.02 -9.87 14.27
CA SER A 373 25.99 -10.94 13.25
C SER A 373 24.74 -10.89 12.35
N LEU A 374 23.65 -10.24 12.81
CA LEU A 374 22.41 -10.07 12.06
C LEU A 374 22.55 -9.14 10.85
N GLU A 375 23.61 -8.33 10.78
CA GLU A 375 23.92 -7.51 9.60
C GLU A 375 23.91 -8.37 8.32
N SER A 376 24.45 -9.59 8.39
CA SER A 376 24.52 -10.54 7.28
C SER A 376 23.17 -10.96 6.71
N GLN A 377 22.06 -10.67 7.41
CA GLN A 377 20.70 -11.01 6.98
C GLN A 377 20.04 -9.91 6.17
N LEU A 378 20.65 -8.72 6.13
CA LEU A 378 20.24 -7.56 5.33
C LEU A 378 21.08 -7.51 4.05
N LYS A 379 20.44 -7.19 2.93
CA LYS A 379 21.08 -7.07 1.61
C LYS A 379 21.14 -5.62 1.14
N ASP A 380 20.11 -4.84 1.48
CA ASP A 380 20.02 -3.43 1.12
C ASP A 380 20.96 -2.57 1.98
N GLU A 381 21.85 -1.83 1.29
CA GLU A 381 22.85 -0.94 1.90
C GLU A 381 22.23 0.09 2.84
N TYR A 382 21.04 0.59 2.52
CA TYR A 382 20.33 1.56 3.36
C TYR A 382 20.02 1.00 4.75
N TYR A 383 19.55 -0.25 4.83
CA TYR A 383 19.23 -0.89 6.10
C TYR A 383 20.48 -1.38 6.84
N ILE A 384 21.52 -1.78 6.10
CA ILE A 384 22.83 -2.16 6.68
C ILE A 384 23.46 -0.97 7.43
N VAL A 385 23.50 0.22 6.82
CA VAL A 385 24.09 1.42 7.45
C VAL A 385 23.33 1.78 8.73
N ARG A 386 22.00 1.73 8.70
CA ARG A 386 21.17 2.03 9.87
C ARG A 386 21.31 0.99 10.98
N PHE A 387 21.41 -0.29 10.61
CA PHE A 387 21.65 -1.36 11.57
C PHE A 387 22.97 -1.16 12.31
N LYS A 388 24.06 -0.86 11.58
CA LYS A 388 25.36 -0.52 12.19
C LYS A 388 25.25 0.67 13.14
N ALA A 389 24.56 1.73 12.72
CA ALA A 389 24.36 2.91 13.55
C ALA A 389 23.60 2.61 14.85
N MET A 390 22.69 1.63 14.84
CA MET A 390 21.94 1.20 16.01
C MET A 390 22.79 0.37 17.00
N VAL A 391 23.64 -0.55 16.51
CA VAL A 391 24.42 -1.44 17.39
C VAL A 391 25.69 -0.78 17.94
N HIS A 392 26.15 0.30 17.31
CA HIS A 392 27.31 1.07 17.78
C HIS A 392 26.95 2.30 18.64
N GLN A 393 25.69 2.44 19.05
CA GLN A 393 25.24 3.38 20.09
C GLN A 393 25.36 2.74 21.47
#